data_AF-A0AAV9C9B9-F1
#
_entry.id   AF-A0AAV9C9B9-F1
#
_cell.length_a   1.000
_cell.length_b   1.000
_cell.length_c   1.000
_cell.angle_alpha   90.00
_cell.angle_beta   90.00
_cell.angle_gamma   90.00
#
_symmetry.space_group_name_H-M   'P 1'
#
loop_
_entity.id
_entity.type
_entity.pdbx_description
1 polymer ?
#
loop_
_entity_poly.entity_id
_entity_poly.type
_entity_poly.pdbx_seq_one_letter_code
_entity_poly.pdbx_strand_id
1 'polypeptide(L)'
;MSILRFARLRNNNLPIEGSVWESRERERPPVDPELGISRGVLEQLRILEQIRQSSDWVEPRGRGPPPASEAVVESLPEVEVTEVEMVCAVCLEGMGAGEKARRMPCDHMYHGDCISI
;
A
#
# COMPACT_ATOMS: atom_id res chain seq x y z
N MET A 1 26.77 12.65 9.05
CA MET A 1 25.62 12.61 9.98
C MET A 1 24.88 11.31 9.70
N SER A 2 25.04 10.33 10.60
CA SER A 2 24.73 8.92 10.36
C SER A 2 23.22 8.70 10.25
N ILE A 3 22.77 8.16 9.12
CA ILE A 3 21.39 7.73 8.93
C ILE A 3 21.28 6.34 9.57
N LEU A 4 20.69 6.26 10.75
CA LEU A 4 20.32 4.98 11.35
C LEU A 4 19.22 4.34 10.48
N ARG A 5 19.61 3.37 9.65
CA ARG A 5 18.67 2.52 8.90
C ARG A 5 18.06 1.51 9.88
N PHE A 6 16.82 1.72 10.29
CA PHE A 6 16.04 0.71 11.01
C PHE A 6 15.59 -0.36 10.02
N ALA A 7 16.10 -1.58 10.18
CA ALA A 7 15.62 -2.74 9.47
C ALA A 7 14.30 -3.21 10.10
N ARG A 8 13.20 -3.16 9.33
CA ARG A 8 11.93 -3.79 9.71
C ARG A 8 12.10 -5.30 9.57
N LEU A 9 12.35 -5.99 10.68
CA LEU A 9 12.42 -7.45 10.72
C LEU A 9 11.03 -8.01 10.42
N ARG A 10 10.79 -8.44 9.17
CA ARG A 10 9.71 -9.38 8.88
C ARG A 10 10.16 -10.73 9.41
N ASN A 11 9.69 -11.08 10.61
CA ASN A 11 9.74 -12.45 11.10
C ASN A 11 8.91 -13.31 10.17
N ASN A 12 9.56 -13.97 9.22
CA ASN A 12 9.07 -15.21 8.62
C ASN A 12 10.28 -16.06 8.31
N ASN A 13 10.52 -17.03 9.20
CA ASN A 13 11.58 -18.01 9.15
C ASN A 13 11.34 -18.98 7.98
N LEU A 14 11.75 -18.59 6.77
CA LEU A 14 11.90 -19.49 5.63
C LEU A 14 13.33 -19.38 5.09
N PRO A 15 14.08 -20.49 4.98
CA PRO A 15 15.42 -20.48 4.41
C PRO A 15 15.28 -20.34 2.90
N ILE A 16 15.40 -19.11 2.39
CA ILE A 16 15.59 -18.87 0.96
C ILE A 16 17.07 -19.05 0.62
N GLU A 17 17.50 -20.29 0.48
CA GLU A 17 18.75 -20.57 -0.23
C GLU A 17 18.59 -20.16 -1.69
N GLY A 18 19.50 -19.31 -2.17
CA GLY A 18 19.85 -19.28 -3.59
C GLY A 18 18.95 -18.44 -4.50
N SER A 19 18.80 -17.16 -4.23
CA SER A 19 18.88 -16.17 -5.31
C SER A 19 19.48 -14.89 -4.77
N VAL A 20 20.57 -14.46 -5.39
CA VAL A 20 21.29 -13.21 -5.15
C VAL A 20 20.31 -12.03 -5.21
N TRP A 21 19.78 -11.60 -4.05
CA TRP A 21 19.09 -10.32 -3.89
C TRP A 21 20.14 -9.25 -3.55
N GLU A 22 21.14 -9.10 -4.42
CA GLU A 22 22.25 -8.18 -4.22
C GLU A 22 21.75 -6.75 -4.35
N SER A 23 21.64 -6.08 -3.20
CA SER A 23 21.92 -4.66 -2.93
C SER A 23 21.57 -3.63 -4.00
N ARG A 24 20.54 -3.85 -4.83
CA ARG A 24 19.91 -2.77 -5.57
C ARG A 24 19.01 -2.05 -4.58
N GLU A 25 19.61 -1.11 -3.87
CA GLU A 25 18.89 0.08 -3.43
C GLU A 25 18.00 0.46 -4.60
N ARG A 26 16.69 0.29 -4.40
CA ARG A 26 15.67 0.61 -5.38
C ARG A 26 15.62 2.12 -5.41
N GLU A 27 16.67 2.75 -5.95
CA GLU A 27 16.73 4.17 -6.19
C GLU A 27 15.43 4.51 -6.90
N ARG A 28 14.63 5.39 -6.28
CA ARG A 28 13.41 5.88 -6.91
C ARG A 28 13.85 6.39 -8.28
N PRO A 29 13.27 5.89 -9.38
CA PRO A 29 13.68 6.33 -10.71
C PRO A 29 13.61 7.86 -10.76
N PRO A 30 14.57 8.52 -11.42
CA PRO A 30 14.60 9.96 -11.48
C PRO A 30 13.25 10.48 -11.98
N VAL A 31 12.69 11.36 -11.17
CA VAL A 31 11.43 12.04 -11.45
C VAL A 31 11.76 13.17 -12.40
N ASP A 32 10.99 13.32 -13.47
CA ASP A 32 11.16 14.41 -14.42
C ASP A 32 10.95 15.76 -13.68
N PRO A 33 11.91 16.71 -13.75
CA PRO A 33 11.80 17.98 -13.03
C PRO A 33 10.67 18.90 -13.49
N GLU A 34 10.21 18.76 -14.74
CA GLU A 34 9.12 19.59 -15.29
C GLU A 34 7.75 18.99 -14.99
N LEU A 35 7.66 17.67 -14.93
CA LEU A 35 6.38 16.96 -14.79
C LEU A 35 6.15 16.38 -13.38
N GLY A 36 7.18 16.32 -12.54
CA GLY A 36 7.07 15.76 -11.19
C GLY A 36 6.75 14.26 -11.17
N ILE A 37 6.89 13.55 -12.30
CA ILE A 37 6.62 12.12 -12.43
C ILE A 37 7.77 11.38 -13.12
N SER A 38 7.98 10.12 -12.78
CA SER A 38 9.01 9.31 -13.44
C SER A 38 8.66 9.02 -14.89
N ARG A 39 9.67 8.82 -15.76
CA ARG A 39 9.47 8.45 -17.17
C ARG A 39 8.56 7.24 -17.35
N GLY A 40 8.63 6.25 -16.46
CA GLY A 40 7.76 5.08 -16.50
C GLY A 40 6.30 5.43 -16.25
N VAL A 41 6.04 6.35 -15.33
CA VAL A 41 4.68 6.85 -15.06
C VAL A 41 4.18 7.71 -16.23
N LEU A 42 5.03 8.53 -16.85
CA LEU A 42 4.66 9.32 -18.02
C LEU A 42 4.24 8.43 -19.20
N GLU A 43 4.96 7.34 -19.45
CA GLU A 43 4.60 6.39 -20.50
C GLU A 43 3.27 5.69 -20.19
N GLN A 44 3.05 5.32 -18.93
CA GLN A 44 1.77 4.77 -18.48
C GLN A 44 0.61 5.75 -18.68
N LEU A 45 0.81 7.06 -18.44
CA LEU A 45 -0.21 8.08 -18.67
C LEU A 45 -0.54 8.26 -20.17
N ARG A 46 0.46 8.17 -21.06
CA ARG A 46 0.24 8.21 -22.51
C ARG A 46 -0.60 7.03 -22.97
N ILE A 47 -0.27 5.84 -22.48
CA ILE A 47 -1.07 4.64 -22.71
C ILE A 47 -2.49 4.88 -22.19
N LEU A 48 -2.67 5.34 -20.95
CA LEU A 48 -3.98 5.62 -20.37
C LEU A 48 -4.83 6.63 -21.19
N GLU A 49 -4.22 7.66 -21.77
CA GLU A 49 -4.95 8.62 -22.60
C GLU A 49 -5.38 8.00 -23.95
N GLN A 50 -4.51 7.22 -24.59
CA GLN A 50 -4.88 6.42 -25.75
C GLN A 50 -5.98 5.40 -25.40
N ILE A 51 -5.89 4.87 -24.18
CA ILE A 51 -6.88 4.02 -23.51
C ILE A 51 -8.15 4.80 -23.10
N ARG A 52 -8.20 6.11 -23.20
CA ARG A 52 -9.46 6.85 -22.97
C ARG A 52 -10.14 7.17 -24.29
N GLN A 53 -9.34 7.31 -25.34
CA GLN A 53 -9.78 7.76 -26.65
C GLN A 53 -10.26 6.63 -27.59
N SER A 54 -10.08 5.35 -27.25
CA SER A 54 -10.62 4.26 -28.08
C SER A 54 -12.12 4.02 -27.84
N SER A 55 -12.84 3.60 -28.88
CA SER A 55 -14.26 3.27 -28.77
C SER A 55 -14.55 1.94 -28.05
N ASP A 56 -13.52 1.10 -27.87
CA ASP A 56 -13.64 -0.24 -27.27
C ASP A 56 -13.40 -0.25 -25.75
N TRP A 57 -13.27 0.93 -25.13
CA TRP A 57 -13.13 1.04 -23.69
C TRP A 57 -14.42 0.71 -22.97
N VAL A 58 -14.49 -0.54 -22.50
CA VAL A 58 -15.49 -0.98 -21.55
C VAL A 58 -15.01 -0.56 -20.16
N GLU A 59 -15.71 0.40 -19.54
CA GLU A 59 -15.50 0.71 -18.11
C GLU A 59 -15.41 -0.60 -17.33
N PRO A 60 -14.42 -0.78 -16.42
CA PRO A 60 -14.31 -1.99 -15.63
C PRO A 60 -15.53 -2.11 -14.71
N ARG A 61 -16.61 -2.73 -15.21
CA ARG A 61 -17.75 -3.12 -14.41
C ARG A 61 -17.29 -4.22 -13.46
N GLY A 62 -16.87 -3.83 -12.26
CA GLY A 62 -16.75 -4.73 -11.12
C GLY A 62 -15.88 -5.98 -11.32
N ARG A 63 -14.79 -5.92 -12.10
CA ARG A 63 -13.82 -7.03 -12.21
C ARG A 63 -12.86 -7.09 -11.01
N GLY A 64 -13.26 -6.55 -9.87
CA GLY A 64 -12.60 -6.81 -8.59
C GLY A 64 -13.28 -7.99 -7.91
N PRO A 65 -12.63 -8.62 -6.91
CA PRO A 65 -13.35 -9.39 -5.92
C PRO A 65 -14.52 -8.54 -5.39
N PRO A 66 -15.69 -9.14 -5.08
CA PRO A 66 -16.75 -8.39 -4.42
C PRO A 66 -16.20 -7.74 -3.15
N PRO A 67 -16.77 -6.60 -2.71
CA PRO A 67 -16.42 -6.03 -1.42
C PRO A 67 -16.58 -7.08 -0.32
N ALA A 68 -15.73 -7.01 0.69
CA ALA A 68 -15.88 -7.87 1.85
C ALA A 68 -17.23 -7.59 2.52
N SER A 69 -17.88 -8.63 3.04
CA SER A 69 -19.09 -8.44 3.85
C SER A 69 -18.75 -7.71 5.14
N GLU A 70 -19.65 -6.84 5.62
CA GLU A 70 -19.51 -6.11 6.88
C GLU A 70 -19.14 -7.05 8.05
N ALA A 71 -19.83 -8.20 8.17
CA ALA A 71 -19.55 -9.18 9.21
C ALA A 71 -18.10 -9.69 9.22
N VAL A 72 -17.46 -9.80 8.05
CA VAL A 72 -16.05 -10.21 7.95
C VAL A 72 -15.15 -9.08 8.44
N VAL A 73 -15.43 -7.84 8.06
CA VAL A 73 -14.69 -6.66 8.53
C VAL A 73 -14.81 -6.51 10.04
N GLU A 74 -16.02 -6.69 10.58
CA GLU A 74 -16.31 -6.61 12.01
C GLU A 74 -15.61 -7.72 12.83
N SER A 75 -15.44 -8.90 12.23
CA SER A 75 -14.74 -10.03 12.86
C SER A 75 -13.21 -9.88 12.90
N LEU A 76 -12.64 -8.89 12.20
CA LEU A 76 -11.20 -8.64 12.22
C LEU A 76 -10.73 -8.30 13.64
N PRO A 77 -9.52 -8.76 14.04
CA PRO A 77 -8.98 -8.45 15.35
C PRO A 77 -8.80 -6.93 15.52
N GLU A 78 -9.41 -6.40 16.57
CA GLU A 78 -9.18 -5.05 17.05
C GLU A 78 -7.93 -5.06 17.93
N VAL A 79 -7.00 -4.16 17.61
CA VAL A 79 -5.71 -4.03 18.28
C VAL A 79 -5.49 -2.58 18.66
N GLU A 80 -4.93 -2.36 19.85
CA GLU A 80 -4.50 -1.04 20.27
C GLU A 80 -3.18 -0.69 19.59
N VAL A 81 -3.10 0.51 19.03
CA VAL A 81 -1.89 1.02 18.40
C VAL A 81 -0.86 1.32 19.47
N THR A 82 0.28 0.64 19.42
CA THR A 82 1.35 0.78 20.43
C THR A 82 2.38 1.84 20.07
N GLU A 83 2.46 2.24 18.79
CA GLU A 83 3.45 3.16 18.25
C GLU A 83 2.78 4.40 17.64
N VAL A 84 3.34 5.58 17.92
CA VAL A 84 2.77 6.89 17.54
C VAL A 84 2.94 7.24 16.04
N GLU A 85 3.50 6.36 15.22
CA GLU A 85 3.86 6.63 13.82
C GLU A 85 3.06 5.80 12.79
N MET A 86 1.99 5.12 13.22
CA MET A 86 1.13 4.39 12.29
C MET A 86 0.21 5.36 11.54
N VAL A 87 0.07 5.18 10.22
CA VAL A 87 -0.78 6.04 9.37
C VAL A 87 -1.80 5.17 8.65
N CYS A 88 -3.07 5.57 8.72
CA CYS A 88 -4.14 4.91 7.99
C CYS A 88 -4.04 5.26 6.50
N ALA A 89 -3.80 4.29 5.62
CA ALA A 89 -3.68 4.55 4.18
C ALA A 89 -4.99 4.92 3.48
N VAL A 90 -6.13 4.86 4.18
CA VAL A 90 -7.45 5.23 3.66
C VAL A 90 -7.71 6.72 3.84
N CYS A 91 -7.64 7.24 5.06
CA CYS A 91 -7.85 8.67 5.35
C CYS A 91 -6.56 9.51 5.34
N LEU A 92 -5.40 8.87 5.29
CA LEU A 92 -4.07 9.49 5.33
C LEU A 92 -3.74 10.19 6.66
N GLU A 93 -4.46 9.86 7.72
CA GLU A 93 -4.26 10.41 9.06
C GLU A 93 -3.45 9.45 9.95
N GLY A 94 -2.74 10.02 10.93
CA GLY A 94 -1.97 9.27 11.92
C GLY A 94 -2.87 8.66 12.99
N MET A 95 -2.57 7.43 13.38
CA MET A 95 -3.19 6.72 14.50
C MET A 95 -2.38 6.94 15.78
N GLY A 96 -3.02 7.43 16.83
CA GLY A 96 -2.39 7.69 18.12
C GLY A 96 -2.12 6.42 18.93
N ALA A 97 -1.18 6.51 19.88
CA ALA A 97 -0.97 5.40 20.83
C ALA A 97 -2.23 5.20 21.70
N GLY A 98 -2.68 3.95 21.82
CA GLY A 98 -3.92 3.56 22.49
C GLY A 98 -5.18 3.68 21.63
N GLU A 99 -5.06 4.14 20.38
CA GLU A 99 -6.18 4.15 19.44
C GLU A 99 -6.51 2.74 18.95
N LYS A 100 -7.78 2.47 18.69
CA LYS A 100 -8.27 1.19 18.21
C LYS A 100 -8.14 1.11 16.69
N ALA A 101 -7.41 0.10 16.21
CA ALA A 101 -7.28 -0.19 14.80
C ALA A 101 -7.71 -1.63 14.51
N ARG A 102 -8.22 -1.88 13.30
CA ARG A 102 -8.47 -3.24 12.81
C ARG A 102 -7.24 -3.76 12.07
N ARG A 103 -6.79 -4.96 12.42
CA ARG A 103 -5.65 -5.62 11.78
C ARG A 103 -6.13 -6.63 10.75
N MET A 104 -5.68 -6.46 9.51
CA MET A 104 -5.92 -7.38 8.41
C MET A 104 -5.08 -8.66 8.58
N PRO A 105 -5.44 -9.79 7.93
CA PRO A 105 -4.63 -11.02 7.92
C PRO A 105 -3.21 -10.85 7.34
N CYS A 106 -2.98 -9.76 6.60
CA CYS A 106 -1.68 -9.37 6.06
C CYS A 106 -0.91 -8.37 6.94
N ASP A 107 -1.33 -8.19 8.19
CA ASP A 107 -0.74 -7.32 9.23
C ASP A 107 -0.84 -5.81 9.01
N HIS A 108 -1.52 -5.36 7.97
CA HIS A 108 -1.84 -3.93 7.82
C HIS A 108 -2.94 -3.51 8.80
N MET A 109 -2.83 -2.29 9.31
CA MET A 109 -3.74 -1.71 10.32
C MET A 109 -4.42 -0.47 9.75
N TYR A 110 -5.71 -0.33 10.02
CA TYR A 110 -6.55 0.78 9.57
C TYR A 110 -7.51 1.17 10.70
N HIS A 111 -8.04 2.40 10.68
CA HIS A 111 -9.20 2.73 11.50
C HIS A 111 -10.35 1.77 11.14
N GLY A 112 -11.10 1.33 12.16
CA GLY A 112 -12.25 0.44 11.95
C GLY A 112 -13.25 1.02 10.95
N ASP A 113 -13.58 2.30 11.13
CA ASP A 113 -14.54 3.04 10.30
C ASP A 113 -14.03 3.26 8.87
N CYS A 114 -12.71 3.28 8.65
CA CYS A 114 -12.13 3.45 7.32
C CYS A 114 -12.26 2.21 6.44
N ILE A 115 -12.49 1.02 7.02
CA ILE A 115 -12.59 -0.24 6.27
C ILE A 115 -13.98 -0.88 6.31
N SER A 116 -14.94 -0.28 7.03
CA SER A 116 -16.34 -0.71 7.10
C SER A 116 -17.26 0.05 6.13
N ILE A 117 -16.73 0.40 4.95
CA ILE A 117 -17.42 1.15 3.87
C ILE A 117 -18.10 0.26 2.83
#